data_AF-A0A3D0LT01-F1
#
_entry.id   AF-A0A3D0LT01-F1
#
_cell.length_a   1.000
_cell.length_b   1.000
_cell.length_c   1.000
_cell.angle_alpha   90.00
_cell.angle_beta   90.00
_cell.angle_gamma   90.00
#
_symmetry.space_group_name_H-M   'P 1'
#
loop_
_entity.id
_entity.type
_entity.pdbx_description
1 polymer ?
#
loop_
_entity_poly.entity_id
_entity_poly.type
_entity_poly.pdbx_seq_one_letter_code
_entity_poly.pdbx_strand_id
1 'polypeptide(L)'
;RRAATFRPFFLPGGERAAREPWRSGAALAWEAGLTWDDLPEGGALLHDAWRRRVNCFQTSAVDRLFDAAAALTGLLREASFEGQGGMWLEAACDGEAAPIALPLEKNGAGVWQSDWSSLLPLLLNGRRAAGEKAAVFHASLAHALLAQARAVRREHPIDAVGLSGGVFQNRRLTEQAVGLLAADGFTVRLARRLPCNDGGLCFGQLIEAGNG
;
A
#
# COMPACT_ATOMS: atom_id res chain seq x y z
N ARG A 1 6.72 -20.25 -1.07
CA ARG A 1 7.96 -19.45 -1.26
C ARG A 1 7.57 -17.99 -1.41
N ARG A 2 8.32 -17.04 -0.82
CA ARG A 2 8.12 -15.60 -1.06
C ARG A 2 8.82 -15.21 -2.38
N ALA A 3 8.08 -14.64 -3.33
CA ALA A 3 8.60 -14.28 -4.65
C ALA A 3 8.77 -12.77 -4.85
N ALA A 4 7.91 -11.96 -4.21
CA ALA A 4 7.98 -10.51 -4.22
C ALA A 4 7.58 -9.91 -2.86
N THR A 5 7.97 -8.66 -2.61
CA THR A 5 7.63 -7.86 -1.43
C THR A 5 7.83 -6.37 -1.72
N PHE A 6 7.43 -5.48 -0.80
CA PHE A 6 7.86 -4.09 -0.83
C PHE A 6 9.21 -3.93 -0.12
N ARG A 7 9.98 -2.90 -0.50
CA ARG A 7 11.20 -2.51 0.23
C ARG A 7 10.85 -2.36 1.72
N PRO A 8 11.50 -3.11 2.62
CA PRO A 8 11.18 -3.04 4.04
C PRO A 8 11.65 -1.71 4.65
N PHE A 9 11.04 -1.33 5.76
CA PHE A 9 11.41 -0.15 6.54
C PHE A 9 11.33 -0.44 8.04
N PHE A 10 12.08 0.31 8.85
CA PHE A 10 12.00 0.22 10.31
C PHE A 10 10.87 1.08 10.85
N LEU A 11 9.90 0.45 11.49
CA LEU A 11 8.72 1.10 12.06
C LEU A 11 8.89 1.22 13.59
N PRO A 12 8.91 2.44 14.15
CA PRO A 12 9.04 2.64 15.59
C PRO A 12 7.69 2.47 16.31
N GLY A 13 7.72 1.88 17.51
CA GLY A 13 6.57 1.87 18.44
C GLY A 13 5.68 0.63 18.39
N GLY A 14 6.04 -0.40 17.62
CA GLY A 14 5.33 -1.69 17.58
C GLY A 14 3.84 -1.54 17.29
N GLU A 15 2.98 -2.11 18.15
CA GLU A 15 1.52 -2.05 18.06
C GLU A 15 0.95 -0.62 18.00
N ARG A 16 1.65 0.36 18.59
CA ARG A 16 1.22 1.77 18.53
C ARG A 16 1.15 2.30 17.11
N ALA A 17 1.94 1.75 16.18
CA ALA A 17 1.91 2.20 14.80
C ALA A 17 0.55 1.98 14.12
N ALA A 18 -0.24 0.98 14.53
CA ALA A 18 -1.63 0.80 14.05
C ALA A 18 -2.59 1.88 14.56
N ARG A 19 -2.30 2.48 15.71
CA ARG A 19 -3.09 3.56 16.32
C ARG A 19 -2.57 4.95 16.00
N GLU A 20 -1.32 5.05 15.59
CA GLU A 20 -0.64 6.30 15.27
C GLU A 20 -0.04 6.22 13.85
N PRO A 21 -0.86 6.24 12.78
CA PRO A 21 -0.42 6.22 11.38
C PRO A 21 0.73 7.17 11.03
N TRP A 22 0.80 8.32 11.71
CA TRP A 22 1.91 9.27 11.54
C TRP A 22 3.28 8.65 11.79
N ARG A 23 3.40 7.62 12.64
CA ARG A 23 4.66 6.89 12.85
C ARG A 23 5.13 6.17 11.60
N SER A 24 4.21 5.60 10.82
CA SER A 24 4.52 4.99 9.54
C SER A 24 4.93 6.05 8.52
N GLY A 25 4.22 7.17 8.44
CA GLY A 25 4.60 8.32 7.59
C GLY A 25 6.00 8.85 7.89
N ALA A 26 6.30 9.07 9.17
CA ALA A 26 7.60 9.51 9.64
C ALA A 26 8.70 8.49 9.33
N ALA A 27 8.46 7.21 9.58
CA ALA A 27 9.41 6.14 9.28
C ALA A 27 9.78 6.10 7.78
N LEU A 28 8.81 6.22 6.88
CA LEU A 28 9.09 6.24 5.44
C LEU A 28 9.93 7.48 5.07
N ALA A 29 9.58 8.66 5.59
CA ALA A 29 10.34 9.89 5.34
C ALA A 29 11.81 9.73 5.81
N TRP A 30 12.03 9.21 7.01
CA TRP A 30 13.38 9.00 7.55
C TRP A 30 14.20 7.97 6.78
N GLU A 31 13.60 6.84 6.38
CA GLU A 31 14.26 5.84 5.52
C GLU A 31 14.68 6.41 4.15
N ALA A 32 13.93 7.38 3.63
CA ALA A 32 14.24 8.06 2.38
C ALA A 32 15.16 9.28 2.55
N GLY A 33 15.56 9.62 3.78
CA GLY A 33 16.34 10.83 4.07
C GLY A 33 15.59 12.13 3.79
N LEU A 34 14.24 12.09 3.81
CA LEU A 34 13.37 13.24 3.57
C LEU A 34 12.88 13.85 4.88
N THR A 35 12.69 15.17 4.84
CA THR A 35 12.07 15.91 5.95
C THR A 35 10.55 15.92 5.78
N TRP A 36 9.84 15.73 6.89
CA TRP A 36 8.41 15.98 6.97
C TRP A 36 8.18 17.14 7.94
N ASP A 37 7.90 18.32 7.40
CA ASP A 37 7.82 19.56 8.19
C ASP A 37 6.68 19.58 9.21
N ASP A 38 5.61 18.82 8.93
CA ASP A 38 4.41 18.75 9.75
C ASP A 38 4.41 17.53 10.70
N LEU A 39 5.60 17.14 11.16
CA LEU A 39 5.80 16.03 12.08
C LEU A 39 5.12 16.32 13.43
N PRO A 40 4.32 15.38 13.99
CA PRO A 40 3.66 15.58 15.28
C PRO A 40 4.62 15.84 16.45
N GLU A 41 4.06 16.38 17.54
CA GLU A 41 4.77 16.56 18.80
C GLU A 41 5.38 15.24 19.31
N GLY A 42 6.61 15.30 19.81
CA GLY A 42 7.38 14.10 20.20
C GLY A 42 8.06 13.38 19.03
N GLY A 43 7.83 13.79 17.78
CA GLY A 43 8.45 13.20 16.60
C GLY A 43 9.98 13.27 16.59
N ALA A 44 10.58 14.34 17.14
CA ALA A 44 12.03 14.47 17.24
C ALA A 44 12.66 13.42 18.18
N LEU A 45 12.02 13.18 19.34
CA LEU A 45 12.44 12.11 20.25
C LEU A 45 12.27 10.72 19.60
N LEU A 46 11.16 10.53 18.88
CA LEU A 46 10.92 9.29 18.15
C LEU A 46 11.96 9.06 17.05
N HIS A 47 12.40 10.12 16.37
CA HIS A 47 13.46 10.05 15.37
C HIS A 47 14.80 9.62 15.97
N ASP A 48 15.19 10.15 17.14
CA ASP A 48 16.40 9.70 17.84
C ASP A 48 16.31 8.21 18.24
N ALA A 49 15.18 7.78 18.78
CA ALA A 49 14.93 6.37 19.08
C ALA A 49 15.00 5.50 17.82
N TRP A 50 14.44 5.96 16.71
CA TRP A 50 14.49 5.28 15.42
C TRP A 50 15.91 5.16 14.86
N ARG A 51 16.71 6.23 14.94
CA ARG A 51 18.13 6.22 14.53
C ARG A 51 18.94 5.20 15.33
N ARG A 52 18.63 5.03 16.61
CA ARG A 52 19.26 4.05 17.51
C ARG A 52 18.62 2.66 17.44
N ARG A 53 17.61 2.47 16.58
CA ARG A 53 16.82 1.22 16.44
C ARG A 53 16.18 0.75 17.76
N VAL A 54 15.88 1.68 18.67
CA VAL A 54 15.19 1.39 19.92
C VAL A 54 13.71 1.16 19.64
N ASN A 55 13.19 -0.01 20.02
CA ASN A 55 11.79 -0.40 19.82
C ASN A 55 11.29 -0.19 18.37
N CYS A 56 12.15 -0.55 17.40
CA CYS A 56 11.87 -0.46 15.97
C CYS A 56 11.86 -1.84 15.34
N PHE A 57 10.80 -2.15 14.62
CA PHE A 57 10.64 -3.46 13.96
C PHE A 57 10.63 -3.27 12.45
N GLN A 58 11.34 -4.14 11.75
CA GLN A 58 11.35 -4.13 10.30
C GLN A 58 10.03 -4.68 9.76
N THR A 59 9.40 -3.96 8.84
CA THR A 59 8.14 -4.37 8.21
C THR A 59 8.15 -4.12 6.70
N SER A 60 7.33 -4.86 5.99
CA SER A 60 7.03 -4.69 4.55
C SER A 60 5.50 -4.71 4.31
N ALA A 61 4.72 -4.52 5.37
CA ALA A 61 3.27 -4.64 5.34
C ALA A 61 2.65 -3.48 4.57
N VAL A 62 1.78 -3.81 3.63
CA VAL A 62 1.09 -2.82 2.77
C VAL A 62 0.17 -1.93 3.59
N ASP A 63 -0.47 -2.46 4.64
CA ASP A 63 -1.34 -1.67 5.53
C ASP A 63 -0.57 -0.53 6.21
N ARG A 64 0.72 -0.73 6.50
CA ARG A 64 1.59 0.32 7.06
C ARG A 64 1.95 1.37 6.01
N LEU A 65 2.00 1.02 4.72
CA LEU A 65 2.14 1.98 3.63
C LEU A 65 0.86 2.81 3.45
N PHE A 66 -0.32 2.20 3.60
CA PHE A 66 -1.59 2.92 3.61
C PHE A 66 -1.68 3.90 4.78
N ASP A 67 -1.31 3.48 5.98
CA ASP A 67 -1.26 4.36 7.14
C ASP A 67 -0.27 5.52 6.94
N ALA A 68 0.91 5.24 6.38
CA ALA A 68 1.87 6.27 6.02
C ALA A 68 1.29 7.27 5.02
N ALA A 69 0.64 6.80 3.95
CA ALA A 69 0.00 7.67 2.97
C ALA A 69 -1.13 8.49 3.57
N ALA A 70 -2.00 7.90 4.41
CA ALA A 70 -3.06 8.62 5.11
C ALA A 70 -2.51 9.74 6.01
N ALA A 71 -1.38 9.50 6.68
CA ALA A 71 -0.73 10.52 7.49
C ALA A 71 -0.05 11.62 6.65
N LEU A 72 0.72 11.24 5.62
CA LEU A 72 1.46 12.19 4.78
C LEU A 72 0.54 13.04 3.89
N THR A 73 -0.65 12.53 3.55
CA THR A 73 -1.71 13.33 2.88
C THR A 73 -2.43 14.30 3.82
N GLY A 74 -2.21 14.20 5.14
CA GLY A 74 -2.87 15.01 6.17
C GLY A 74 -4.26 14.50 6.59
N LEU A 75 -4.68 13.32 6.10
CA LEU A 75 -6.02 12.77 6.37
C LEU A 75 -6.13 12.18 7.78
N LEU A 76 -5.09 11.48 8.27
CA LEU A 76 -5.17 10.74 9.52
C LEU A 76 -3.84 10.71 10.26
N ARG A 77 -3.80 11.25 11.48
CA ARG A 77 -2.64 11.12 12.38
C ARG A 77 -2.80 9.97 13.37
N GLU A 78 -3.98 9.85 13.95
CA GLU A 78 -4.34 8.86 14.97
C GLU A 78 -5.58 8.08 14.53
N ALA A 79 -5.57 6.76 14.75
CA ALA A 79 -6.61 5.85 14.31
C ALA A 79 -7.40 5.26 15.50
N SER A 80 -8.72 5.38 15.44
CA SER A 80 -9.68 4.81 16.39
C SER A 80 -9.90 3.31 16.18
N PHE A 81 -9.51 2.75 15.03
CA PHE A 81 -9.54 1.31 14.75
C PHE A 81 -8.52 0.95 13.65
N GLU A 82 -8.17 -0.33 13.58
CA GLU A 82 -7.26 -0.85 12.55
C GLU A 82 -7.89 -0.74 11.15
N GLY A 83 -7.11 -0.23 10.19
CA GLY A 83 -7.56 -0.05 8.80
C GLY A 83 -8.24 1.29 8.50
N GLN A 84 -8.45 2.16 9.50
CA GLN A 84 -9.04 3.49 9.29
C GLN A 84 -8.26 4.33 8.26
N GLY A 85 -6.92 4.27 8.29
CA GLY A 85 -6.07 5.01 7.35
C GLY A 85 -6.33 4.61 5.90
N GLY A 86 -6.37 3.31 5.63
CA GLY A 86 -6.71 2.79 4.30
C GLY A 86 -8.11 3.21 3.83
N MET A 87 -9.10 3.15 4.72
CA MET A 87 -10.49 3.51 4.42
C MET A 87 -10.65 5.01 4.11
N TRP A 88 -10.00 5.87 4.88
CA TRP A 88 -10.06 7.32 4.65
C TRP A 88 -9.27 7.74 3.40
N LEU A 89 -8.12 7.11 3.16
CA LEU A 89 -7.35 7.34 1.93
C LEU A 89 -8.16 6.91 0.70
N GLU A 90 -8.88 5.80 0.76
CA GLU A 90 -9.78 5.37 -0.31
C GLU A 90 -10.88 6.39 -0.57
N ALA A 91 -11.60 6.80 0.48
CA ALA A 91 -12.72 7.73 0.38
C ALA A 91 -12.29 9.14 -0.12
N ALA A 92 -11.06 9.55 0.18
CA ALA A 92 -10.53 10.83 -0.26
C ALA A 92 -10.19 10.89 -1.75
N CYS A 93 -10.02 9.74 -2.41
CA CYS A 93 -9.50 9.74 -3.77
C CYS A 93 -10.38 10.50 -4.76
N ASP A 94 -9.76 11.37 -5.55
CA ASP A 94 -10.44 12.19 -6.55
C ASP A 94 -10.10 11.70 -7.97
N GLY A 95 -11.14 11.33 -8.73
CA GLY A 95 -11.01 10.87 -10.11
C GLY A 95 -10.08 9.68 -10.32
N GLU A 96 -9.58 9.50 -11.54
CA GLU A 96 -8.48 8.59 -11.88
C GLU A 96 -7.14 9.35 -11.88
N ALA A 97 -6.04 8.64 -11.70
CA ALA A 97 -4.71 9.25 -11.71
C ALA A 97 -3.69 8.35 -12.41
N ALA A 98 -2.73 8.99 -13.08
CA ALA A 98 -1.57 8.29 -13.62
C ALA A 98 -0.69 7.77 -12.47
N PRO A 99 -0.21 6.52 -12.53
CA PRO A 99 0.64 5.95 -11.49
C PRO A 99 2.05 6.57 -11.53
N ILE A 100 2.70 6.62 -10.36
CA ILE A 100 4.15 6.75 -10.26
C ILE A 100 4.72 5.33 -10.27
N ALA A 101 5.65 5.06 -11.19
CA ALA A 101 6.32 3.78 -11.26
C ALA A 101 7.16 3.54 -10.00
N LEU A 102 6.97 2.38 -9.35
CA LEU A 102 7.79 1.94 -8.24
C LEU A 102 8.90 1.01 -8.77
N PRO A 103 10.18 1.39 -8.66
CA PRO A 103 11.30 0.55 -9.10
C PRO A 103 11.19 -0.87 -8.54
N LEU A 104 11.47 -1.87 -9.38
CA LEU A 104 11.35 -3.28 -9.03
C LEU A 104 12.67 -4.00 -9.27
N GLU A 105 13.31 -4.44 -8.20
CA GLU A 105 14.64 -5.08 -8.25
C GLU A 105 14.71 -6.30 -7.33
N LYS A 106 15.63 -7.23 -7.60
CA LYS A 106 15.84 -8.38 -6.69
C LYS A 106 16.75 -7.98 -5.54
N ASN A 107 16.37 -8.36 -4.33
CA ASN A 107 17.27 -8.27 -3.18
C ASN A 107 18.32 -9.40 -3.17
N GLY A 108 19.22 -9.38 -2.19
CA GLY A 108 20.26 -10.40 -2.02
C GLY A 108 19.74 -11.84 -1.79
N ALA A 109 18.46 -12.02 -1.46
CA ALA A 109 17.80 -13.31 -1.35
C ALA A 109 17.04 -13.73 -2.63
N GLY A 110 17.16 -12.96 -3.71
CA GLY A 110 16.49 -13.21 -4.99
C GLY A 110 14.99 -12.93 -4.98
N VAL A 111 14.48 -12.21 -3.98
CA VAL A 111 13.06 -11.80 -3.89
C VAL A 111 12.90 -10.44 -4.56
N TRP A 112 11.93 -10.30 -5.44
CA TRP A 112 11.59 -9.01 -6.07
C TRP A 112 11.10 -7.99 -5.03
N GLN A 113 11.57 -6.75 -5.10
CA GLN A 113 11.27 -5.66 -4.18
C GLN A 113 10.83 -4.42 -4.92
N SER A 114 9.59 -3.97 -4.66
CA SER A 114 9.12 -2.66 -5.11
C SER A 114 9.53 -1.56 -4.14
N ASP A 115 10.17 -0.50 -4.63
CA ASP A 115 10.58 0.66 -3.83
C ASP A 115 9.46 1.72 -3.76
N TRP A 116 8.89 1.90 -2.57
CA TRP A 116 7.81 2.87 -2.30
C TRP A 116 8.32 4.32 -2.24
N SER A 117 9.62 4.58 -2.15
CA SER A 117 10.19 5.92 -1.91
C SER A 117 9.86 6.93 -3.02
N SER A 118 9.60 6.44 -4.24
CA SER A 118 9.17 7.27 -5.37
C SER A 118 7.83 8.00 -5.14
N LEU A 119 7.01 7.53 -4.19
CA LEU A 119 5.75 8.17 -3.81
C LEU A 119 5.93 9.36 -2.88
N LEU A 120 7.02 9.40 -2.09
CA LEU A 120 7.16 10.37 -1.01
C LEU A 120 7.19 11.83 -1.48
N PRO A 121 7.88 12.20 -2.57
CA PRO A 121 7.84 13.58 -3.05
C PRO A 121 6.43 14.08 -3.34
N LEU A 122 5.54 13.21 -3.84
CA LEU A 122 4.14 13.55 -4.06
C LEU A 122 3.37 13.63 -2.74
N LEU A 123 3.50 12.62 -1.89
CA LEU A 123 2.74 12.53 -0.63
C LEU A 123 3.06 13.70 0.29
N LEU A 124 4.33 14.08 0.40
CA LEU A 124 4.82 15.21 1.20
C LEU A 124 4.50 16.59 0.58
N ASN A 125 4.03 16.67 -0.66
CA ASN A 125 3.80 17.95 -1.32
C ASN A 125 2.57 18.66 -0.74
N GLY A 126 2.77 19.62 0.17
CA GLY A 126 1.69 20.39 0.79
C GLY A 126 0.82 21.23 -0.15
N ARG A 127 1.20 21.38 -1.42
CA ARG A 127 0.43 22.13 -2.43
C ARG A 127 -0.58 21.26 -3.18
N ARG A 128 -0.46 19.94 -3.09
CA ARG A 128 -1.33 18.96 -3.78
C ARG A 128 -2.49 18.57 -2.87
N ALA A 129 -3.69 18.46 -3.44
CA ALA A 129 -4.86 18.02 -2.69
C ALA A 129 -4.69 16.57 -2.20
N ALA A 130 -5.25 16.26 -1.03
CA ALA A 130 -5.18 14.91 -0.47
C ALA A 130 -5.79 13.86 -1.42
N GLY A 131 -6.88 14.21 -2.12
CA GLY A 131 -7.53 13.29 -3.05
C GLY A 131 -6.71 12.96 -4.29
N GLU A 132 -5.98 13.93 -4.85
CA GLU A 132 -5.02 13.70 -5.94
C GLU A 132 -3.90 12.76 -5.49
N LYS A 133 -3.30 13.03 -4.32
CA LYS A 133 -2.24 12.20 -3.73
C LYS A 133 -2.73 10.77 -3.49
N ALA A 134 -3.93 10.62 -2.93
CA ALA A 134 -4.55 9.34 -2.66
C ALA A 134 -4.83 8.55 -3.95
N ALA A 135 -5.34 9.23 -4.99
CA ALA A 135 -5.60 8.62 -6.29
C ALA A 135 -4.32 8.07 -6.93
N VAL A 136 -3.23 8.84 -6.93
CA VAL A 136 -1.92 8.40 -7.46
C VAL A 136 -1.36 7.25 -6.62
N PHE A 137 -1.47 7.30 -5.30
CA PHE A 137 -1.02 6.23 -4.41
C PHE A 137 -1.68 4.89 -4.77
N HIS A 138 -3.00 4.84 -4.87
CA HIS A 138 -3.73 3.62 -5.23
C HIS A 138 -3.33 3.10 -6.63
N ALA A 139 -3.28 3.99 -7.62
CA ALA A 139 -2.87 3.62 -8.98
C ALA A 139 -1.45 3.04 -9.00
N SER A 140 -0.52 3.64 -8.25
CA SER A 140 0.87 3.20 -8.17
C SER A 140 1.00 1.82 -7.50
N LEU A 141 0.25 1.56 -6.42
CA LEU A 141 0.24 0.25 -5.77
C LEU A 141 -0.34 -0.84 -6.68
N ALA A 142 -1.44 -0.55 -7.39
CA ALA A 142 -2.03 -1.50 -8.34
C ALA A 142 -1.04 -1.84 -9.48
N HIS A 143 -0.33 -0.85 -10.01
CA HIS A 143 0.70 -1.07 -11.03
C HIS A 143 1.93 -1.79 -10.49
N ALA A 144 2.34 -1.53 -9.24
CA ALA A 144 3.43 -2.26 -8.60
C ALA A 144 3.08 -3.74 -8.42
N LEU A 145 1.83 -4.07 -8.07
CA LEU A 145 1.35 -5.44 -8.00
C LEU A 145 1.43 -6.12 -9.37
N LEU A 146 0.94 -5.47 -10.43
CA LEU A 146 1.06 -5.99 -11.80
C LEU A 146 2.53 -6.22 -12.19
N ALA A 147 3.41 -5.27 -11.90
CA ALA A 147 4.84 -5.38 -12.21
C ALA A 147 5.48 -6.57 -11.47
N GLN A 148 5.14 -6.78 -10.20
CA GLN A 148 5.57 -7.94 -9.43
C GLN A 148 5.04 -9.24 -10.04
N ALA A 149 3.74 -9.31 -10.39
CA ALA A 149 3.13 -10.49 -11.00
C ALA A 149 3.82 -10.85 -12.34
N ARG A 150 4.06 -9.86 -13.22
CA ARG A 150 4.81 -10.04 -14.46
C ARG A 150 6.23 -10.55 -14.21
N ALA A 151 6.94 -9.95 -13.25
CA ALA A 151 8.31 -10.35 -12.93
C ALA A 151 8.37 -11.79 -12.43
N VAL A 152 7.43 -12.20 -11.58
CA VAL A 152 7.29 -13.58 -11.12
C VAL A 152 6.92 -14.52 -12.27
N ARG A 153 5.98 -14.14 -13.15
CA ARG A 153 5.57 -14.93 -14.31
C ARG A 153 6.73 -15.27 -15.26
N ARG A 154 7.71 -14.36 -15.41
CA ARG A 154 8.92 -14.61 -16.23
C ARG A 154 9.81 -15.71 -15.68
N GLU A 155 9.77 -15.96 -14.37
CA GLU A 155 10.60 -16.98 -13.70
C GLU A 155 9.83 -18.26 -13.38
N HIS A 156 8.51 -18.14 -13.27
CA HIS A 156 7.61 -19.20 -12.89
C HIS A 156 6.35 -19.08 -13.77
N PRO A 157 6.02 -20.05 -14.63
CA PRO A 157 4.86 -19.97 -15.51
C PRO A 157 3.57 -20.03 -14.69
N ILE A 158 3.11 -18.87 -14.26
CA ILE A 158 1.89 -18.67 -13.50
C ILE A 158 0.92 -17.83 -14.33
N ASP A 159 -0.29 -18.32 -14.51
CA ASP A 159 -1.33 -17.62 -15.27
C ASP A 159 -2.49 -17.17 -14.38
N ALA A 160 -2.43 -17.45 -13.08
CA ALA A 160 -3.44 -17.07 -12.11
C ALA A 160 -2.85 -16.31 -10.93
N VAL A 161 -3.57 -15.28 -10.47
CA VAL A 161 -3.21 -14.47 -9.29
C VAL A 161 -4.38 -14.45 -8.32
N GLY A 162 -4.13 -14.92 -7.09
CA GLY A 162 -5.07 -14.81 -5.98
C GLY A 162 -4.83 -13.52 -5.19
N LEU A 163 -5.83 -12.65 -5.06
CA LEU A 163 -5.79 -11.47 -4.20
C LEU A 163 -6.49 -11.79 -2.88
N SER A 164 -5.76 -11.66 -1.78
CA SER A 164 -6.24 -11.95 -0.42
C SER A 164 -5.55 -11.08 0.63
N GLY A 165 -6.16 -10.96 1.81
CA GLY A 165 -5.72 -10.07 2.88
C GLY A 165 -6.65 -8.86 3.06
N GLY A 166 -6.55 -8.18 4.20
CA GLY A 166 -7.41 -7.05 4.57
C GLY A 166 -7.33 -5.89 3.59
N VAL A 167 -6.14 -5.64 3.04
CA VAL A 167 -5.89 -4.55 2.08
C VAL A 167 -6.80 -4.61 0.83
N PHE A 168 -7.22 -5.80 0.39
CA PHE A 168 -8.11 -5.95 -0.76
C PHE A 168 -9.60 -5.76 -0.43
N GLN A 169 -9.94 -5.38 0.81
CA GLN A 169 -11.24 -4.78 1.11
C GLN A 169 -11.36 -3.35 0.57
N ASN A 170 -10.22 -2.69 0.30
CA ASN A 170 -10.18 -1.42 -0.42
C ASN A 170 -10.64 -1.66 -1.86
N ARG A 171 -11.85 -1.19 -2.18
CA ARG A 171 -12.50 -1.40 -3.48
C ARG A 171 -11.64 -0.80 -4.59
N ARG A 172 -11.13 0.41 -4.39
CA ARG A 172 -10.35 1.14 -5.40
C ARG A 172 -9.07 0.39 -5.80
N LEU A 173 -8.27 -0.06 -4.84
CA LEU A 173 -7.07 -0.86 -5.11
C LEU A 173 -7.45 -2.18 -5.79
N THR A 174 -8.48 -2.86 -5.29
CA THR A 174 -8.89 -4.18 -5.78
C THR A 174 -9.39 -4.11 -7.22
N GLU A 175 -10.26 -3.17 -7.57
CA GLU A 175 -10.77 -3.00 -8.94
C GLU A 175 -9.64 -2.66 -9.91
N GLN A 176 -8.76 -1.74 -9.55
CA GLN A 176 -7.60 -1.38 -10.38
C GLN A 176 -6.66 -2.56 -10.57
N ALA A 177 -6.31 -3.29 -9.51
CA ALA A 177 -5.44 -4.45 -9.60
C ALA A 177 -6.06 -5.57 -10.44
N VAL A 178 -7.34 -5.87 -10.25
CA VAL A 178 -8.07 -6.88 -11.04
C VAL A 178 -8.08 -6.50 -12.52
N GLY A 179 -8.45 -5.26 -12.86
CA GLY A 179 -8.49 -4.79 -14.24
C GLY A 179 -7.12 -4.87 -14.92
N LEU A 180 -6.08 -4.40 -14.23
CA LEU A 180 -4.70 -4.42 -14.73
C LEU A 180 -4.17 -5.84 -14.95
N LEU A 181 -4.41 -6.75 -14.00
CA LEU A 181 -3.97 -8.15 -14.11
C LEU A 181 -4.73 -8.90 -15.21
N ALA A 182 -6.05 -8.72 -15.29
CA ALA A 182 -6.89 -9.37 -16.30
C ALA A 182 -6.51 -8.90 -17.72
N ALA A 183 -6.28 -7.59 -17.90
CA ALA A 183 -5.80 -7.05 -19.16
C ALA A 183 -4.41 -7.59 -19.56
N ASP A 184 -3.61 -8.04 -18.59
CA ASP A 184 -2.30 -8.68 -18.81
C ASP A 184 -2.37 -10.22 -18.95
N GLY A 185 -3.58 -10.76 -19.08
CA GLY A 185 -3.84 -12.18 -19.31
C GLY A 185 -3.78 -13.05 -18.06
N PHE A 186 -3.76 -12.47 -16.86
CA PHE A 186 -3.88 -13.27 -15.63
C PHE A 186 -5.35 -13.60 -15.33
N THR A 187 -5.60 -14.84 -14.94
CA THR A 187 -6.84 -15.24 -14.26
C THR A 187 -6.79 -14.74 -12.82
N VAL A 188 -7.60 -13.73 -12.49
CA VAL A 188 -7.63 -13.16 -11.13
C VAL A 188 -8.67 -13.88 -10.28
N ARG A 189 -8.29 -14.24 -9.05
CA ARG A 189 -9.18 -14.86 -8.06
C ARG A 189 -9.22 -13.99 -6.82
N LEU A 190 -10.40 -13.51 -6.44
CA LEU A 190 -10.59 -12.79 -5.19
C LEU A 190 -10.99 -13.77 -4.08
N ALA A 191 -10.35 -13.67 -2.92
CA ALA A 191 -10.84 -14.34 -1.72
C ALA A 191 -12.18 -13.71 -1.32
N ARG A 192 -13.30 -14.42 -1.56
CA ARG A 192 -14.61 -14.04 -1.05
C ARG A 192 -14.58 -14.11 0.47
N ARG A 193 -14.38 -12.98 1.14
CA ARG A 193 -14.86 -12.81 2.52
C ARG A 193 -16.28 -12.28 2.37
N LEU A 194 -17.28 -13.07 2.78
CA LEU A 194 -18.63 -12.58 3.00
C LEU A 194 -18.65 -11.82 4.34
N PRO A 195 -18.98 -10.52 4.38
CA PRO A 195 -19.72 -9.97 5.50
C PRO A 195 -21.19 -9.85 5.10
N CYS A 196 -22.08 -10.37 5.93
CA CYS A 196 -23.50 -10.01 5.88
C CYS A 196 -23.62 -8.48 6.00
N ASN A 197 -24.50 -7.90 5.18
CA ASN A 197 -25.27 -6.65 5.33
C ASN A 197 -25.20 -5.79 4.04
N ASP A 198 -26.38 -5.34 3.61
CA ASP A 198 -26.75 -4.92 2.25
C ASP A 198 -26.13 -3.58 1.77
N GLY A 199 -24.84 -3.58 1.45
CA GLY A 199 -24.15 -2.43 0.83
C GLY A 199 -23.33 -2.72 -0.44
N GLY A 200 -23.25 -3.98 -0.86
CA GLY A 200 -22.25 -4.44 -1.85
C GLY A 200 -22.75 -4.71 -3.26
N LEU A 201 -23.76 -3.99 -3.76
CA LEU A 201 -24.39 -4.25 -5.08
C LEU A 201 -23.52 -3.93 -6.31
N CYS A 202 -22.22 -3.72 -6.17
CA CYS A 202 -21.29 -3.63 -7.30
C CYS A 202 -20.00 -4.40 -7.02
N PHE A 203 -20.10 -5.70 -6.75
CA PHE A 203 -19.08 -6.64 -7.25
C PHE A 203 -19.68 -7.29 -8.48
N GLY A 204 -19.35 -6.72 -9.65
CA GLY A 204 -19.71 -7.30 -10.94
C GLY A 204 -19.34 -8.77 -10.97
N GLN A 205 -20.34 -9.60 -11.25
CA GLN A 205 -20.21 -11.04 -11.37
C GLN A 205 -19.10 -11.40 -12.35
N LEU A 206 -17.98 -11.89 -11.85
CA LEU A 206 -17.02 -12.69 -12.61
C LEU A 206 -16.53 -13.82 -11.70
N ILE A 207 -17.20 -14.97 -11.79
CA ILE A 207 -16.71 -16.15 -12.52
C ILE A 207 -17.84 -17.19 -12.44
N GLU A 208 -18.58 -17.33 -13.53
CA GLU A 208 -19.17 -18.61 -13.92
C GLU A 208 -18.03 -19.44 -14.51
N ALA A 209 -17.77 -20.60 -13.91
CA ALA A 209 -16.87 -21.57 -14.49
C ALA A 209 -17.57 -22.19 -15.71
N GLY A 210 -17.22 -21.72 -16.90
CA GLY A 210 -17.59 -22.36 -18.15
C GLY A 210 -16.84 -23.67 -18.34
N ASN A 211 -17.61 -24.76 -18.33
CA ASN A 211 -17.29 -26.19 -18.45
C ASN A 211 -16.37 -26.59 -19.62
N GLY A 212 -15.75 -27.77 -19.47
CA GLY A 212 -15.30 -28.61 -20.61
C GLY A 212 -14.00 -29.33 -20.37
#